data_AF-A0A926DJN6-F1
#
_entry.id   AF-A0A926DJN6-F1
#
_cell.length_a   1.000
_cell.length_b   1.000
_cell.length_c   1.000
_cell.angle_alpha   90.00
_cell.angle_beta   90.00
_cell.angle_gamma   90.00
#
_symmetry.space_group_name_H-M   'P 1'
#
loop_
_entity.id
_entity.type
_entity.pdbx_description
1 polymer ?
#
loop_
_entity_poly.entity_id
_entity_poly.type
_entity_poly.pdbx_seq_one_letter_code
_entity_poly.pdbx_strand_id
1 'polypeptide(L)'
;MKTHKLKKMISLVTAVSLLLGLMLTSTVSAAEKPSVSLLGAHVTISGSAGDMDNVICIVLKPGYSDVNQLSVDEFQKACHYSNDTTPENGTYSFSFFMLDDSESGTYTATVGANGTFFENAEFYYASKNDRLDAIDNIVNAPSADALTSVLLGKEDDDEAQKEYLNKLYNAMGFLIDSYAAMSETQQLEINKALYASRGDYIGDDASDKAAVVFNNAIALSNVNHASDAEKMMQAITDYNSVFKFDLSEKGLYGSLASEEKELVYKAVYGRKPFEKEDDLSTAFNEELCVPYLNAIAYGDFVKFVEENNEYLNFDMDRFEDLNEDSQTAIAKEMAKADFDTIKQARTKFDDLLEKYEDEEDDNPGGGSSGGGGGSSGGGGNRGGNKVTDVYVGDKDKDDTSNVVEPSNEPYDDLESVTWAKDSILSLTEKGIVSGDGNKKFRPNDNIKREEFLKIALEAFNLVSDGAVCELDDVADNAWYYKYVASGMEKELVNGVDERHFGVGSEITRQDMATLAYRIAVYAGVDLSGGNGIAFSDEAEIGSYAKEAVAAMSANGIINGVGDGNFAPGSFATRAQACKIISQLLSLA
;
A
#
# COMPACT_ATOMS: atom_id res chain seq x y z
N MET A 1 33.23 40.02 0.42
CA MET A 1 33.87 38.88 -0.28
C MET A 1 35.23 38.44 0.26
N LYS A 2 36.19 39.33 0.56
CA LYS A 2 37.53 38.92 1.05
C LYS A 2 37.55 38.35 2.49
N THR A 3 36.69 38.86 3.37
CA THR A 3 36.57 38.42 4.78
C THR A 3 35.94 37.04 4.94
N HIS A 4 35.06 36.62 4.03
CA HIS A 4 34.42 35.31 4.08
C HIS A 4 35.36 34.19 3.57
N LYS A 5 36.16 34.48 2.52
CA LYS A 5 37.26 33.61 2.07
C LYS A 5 38.35 33.49 3.13
N LEU A 6 38.69 34.57 3.82
CA LEU A 6 39.70 34.57 4.90
C LEU A 6 39.24 33.76 6.13
N LYS A 7 37.96 33.82 6.52
CA LYS A 7 37.40 32.96 7.58
C LYS A 7 37.38 31.48 7.20
N LYS A 8 37.02 31.13 5.96
CA LYS A 8 37.11 29.75 5.44
C LYS A 8 38.57 29.25 5.41
N MET A 9 39.51 30.10 5.03
CA MET A 9 40.94 29.77 4.97
C MET A 9 41.56 29.62 6.38
N ILE A 10 41.13 30.44 7.35
CA ILE A 10 41.52 30.29 8.76
C ILE A 10 40.94 29.00 9.35
N SER A 11 39.67 28.68 9.06
CA SER A 11 39.04 27.40 9.45
C SER A 11 39.77 26.18 8.87
N LEU A 12 40.18 26.26 7.61
CA LEU A 12 40.98 25.24 6.91
C LEU A 12 42.37 25.08 7.53
N VAL A 13 43.04 26.19 7.86
CA VAL A 13 44.32 26.16 8.57
C VAL A 13 44.14 25.58 9.97
N THR A 14 43.06 25.86 10.71
CA THR A 14 42.80 25.23 12.01
C THR A 14 42.45 23.75 11.92
N ALA A 15 41.68 23.30 10.93
CA ALA A 15 41.38 21.87 10.74
C ALA A 15 42.65 21.08 10.39
N VAL A 16 43.45 21.60 9.44
CA VAL A 16 44.75 21.02 9.07
C VAL A 16 45.77 21.13 10.23
N SER A 17 45.73 22.19 11.04
CA SER A 17 46.60 22.34 12.22
C SER A 17 46.19 21.46 13.41
N LEU A 18 44.90 21.17 13.59
CA LEU A 18 44.43 20.15 14.53
C LEU A 18 44.85 18.75 14.08
N LEU A 19 44.82 18.48 12.76
CA LEU A 19 45.31 17.24 12.16
C LEU A 19 46.81 17.00 12.38
N LEU A 20 47.65 18.05 12.28
CA LEU A 20 49.11 17.91 12.37
C LEU A 20 49.69 17.98 13.80
N GLY A 21 48.89 18.35 14.80
CA GLY A 21 49.41 18.74 16.10
C GLY A 21 48.68 18.11 17.28
N LEU A 22 48.94 16.83 17.58
CA LEU A 22 49.07 16.23 18.92
C LEU A 22 48.95 14.70 18.84
N MET A 23 50.05 14.01 18.56
CA MET A 23 50.20 12.59 18.89
C MET A 23 50.38 12.47 20.40
N LEU A 24 49.28 12.44 21.17
CA LEU A 24 49.33 12.05 22.58
C LEU A 24 48.95 10.58 22.71
N THR A 25 49.89 9.81 23.24
CA THR A 25 49.74 8.41 23.61
C THR A 25 48.84 8.29 24.84
N SER A 26 47.52 8.33 24.64
CA SER A 26 46.58 7.77 25.61
C SER A 26 45.95 6.52 25.01
N THR A 27 45.94 5.44 25.78
CA THR A 27 45.25 4.19 25.46
C THR A 27 43.76 4.48 25.34
N VAL A 28 43.34 4.73 24.12
CA VAL A 28 41.96 4.97 23.72
C VAL A 28 41.25 3.63 23.61
N SER A 29 40.05 3.52 24.19
CA SER A 29 39.09 2.46 23.86
C SER A 29 38.92 2.45 22.34
N ALA A 30 39.14 1.31 21.69
CA ALA A 30 39.19 1.20 20.23
C ALA A 30 38.04 1.98 19.58
N ALA A 31 38.37 3.07 18.87
CA ALA A 31 37.37 3.83 18.15
C ALA A 31 36.78 2.96 17.05
N GLU A 32 35.46 2.84 17.01
CA GLU A 32 34.77 1.96 16.08
C GLU A 32 34.73 2.55 14.67
N LYS A 33 34.76 1.67 13.66
CA LYS A 33 34.56 2.05 12.27
C LYS A 33 33.21 2.79 12.14
N PRO A 34 33.17 3.97 11.48
CA PRO A 34 31.93 4.69 11.28
C PRO A 34 30.94 3.85 10.47
N SER A 35 29.67 3.95 10.84
CA SER A 35 28.56 3.41 10.06
C SER A 35 28.13 4.43 9.00
N VAL A 36 27.77 3.95 7.81
CA VAL A 36 27.26 4.79 6.71
C VAL A 36 25.86 4.33 6.33
N SER A 37 24.95 5.29 6.17
CA SER A 37 23.61 5.07 5.65
C SER A 37 23.35 6.04 4.49
N LEU A 38 22.75 5.53 3.42
CA LEU A 38 22.39 6.28 2.22
C LEU A 38 20.86 6.28 2.06
N LEU A 39 20.28 7.46 1.81
CA LEU A 39 18.89 7.62 1.42
C LEU A 39 18.83 8.64 0.27
N GLY A 40 18.81 8.14 -0.96
CA GLY A 40 18.93 8.97 -2.16
C GLY A 40 20.24 9.78 -2.18
N ALA A 41 20.13 11.11 -2.16
CA ALA A 41 21.28 12.01 -2.10
C ALA A 41 21.78 12.29 -0.66
N HIS A 42 21.09 11.81 0.36
CA HIS A 42 21.50 12.02 1.75
C HIS A 42 22.41 10.90 2.23
N VAL A 43 23.58 11.26 2.75
CA VAL A 43 24.53 10.35 3.39
C VAL A 43 24.60 10.68 4.87
N THR A 44 24.37 9.69 5.72
CA THR A 44 24.55 9.81 7.17
C THR A 44 25.75 8.97 7.60
N ILE A 45 26.69 9.61 8.30
CA ILE A 45 27.88 8.96 8.86
C ILE A 45 27.79 9.08 10.38
N SER A 46 27.65 7.95 11.06
CA SER A 46 27.41 7.90 12.51
C SER A 46 28.30 6.90 13.20
N GLY A 47 28.51 7.07 14.50
CA GLY A 47 29.27 6.13 15.31
C GLY A 47 29.50 6.64 16.72
N SER A 48 30.43 6.01 17.43
CA SER A 48 30.82 6.41 18.78
C SER A 48 32.27 6.88 18.79
N ALA A 49 32.51 8.03 19.41
CA ALA A 49 33.85 8.54 19.72
C ALA A 49 34.23 8.27 21.19
N GLY A 50 33.36 7.62 21.97
CA GLY A 50 33.54 7.41 23.40
C GLY A 50 33.64 8.73 24.15
N ASP A 51 34.69 8.87 24.97
CA ASP A 51 34.97 10.09 25.75
C ASP A 51 35.73 11.17 24.94
N MET A 52 35.92 10.99 23.62
CA MET A 52 36.64 11.96 22.80
C MET A 52 35.75 13.12 22.34
N ASP A 53 36.26 14.33 22.53
CA ASP A 53 35.67 15.57 22.02
C ASP A 53 36.20 15.93 20.61
N ASN A 54 35.58 16.95 20.00
CA ASN A 54 36.00 17.54 18.70
C ASN A 54 36.03 16.52 17.55
N VAL A 55 34.90 15.87 17.29
CA VAL A 55 34.76 14.92 16.18
C VAL A 55 34.65 15.66 14.85
N ILE A 56 35.40 15.23 13.85
CA ILE A 56 35.42 15.76 12.49
C ILE A 56 35.13 14.61 11.52
N CYS A 57 34.29 14.84 10.52
CA CYS A 57 34.05 13.91 9.43
C CYS A 57 34.43 14.53 8.08
N ILE A 58 35.17 13.76 7.29
CA ILE A 58 35.65 14.11 5.96
C ILE A 58 35.19 13.01 5.01
N VAL A 59 34.54 13.39 3.91
CA VAL A 59 34.12 12.46 2.87
C VAL A 59 34.95 12.74 1.62
N LEU A 60 35.82 11.79 1.27
CA LEU A 60 36.65 11.83 0.08
C LEU A 60 35.87 11.34 -1.14
N LYS A 61 36.03 12.06 -2.26
CA LYS A 61 35.47 11.72 -3.56
C LYS A 61 36.16 10.47 -4.16
N PRO A 62 35.52 9.81 -5.14
CA PRO A 62 36.14 8.70 -5.87
C PRO A 62 37.54 9.05 -6.40
N GLY A 63 38.46 8.09 -6.26
CA GLY A 63 39.87 8.28 -6.61
C GLY A 63 40.76 8.83 -5.49
N TYR A 64 40.19 9.19 -4.33
CA TYR A 64 40.93 9.63 -3.15
C TYR A 64 40.62 8.72 -1.95
N SER A 65 41.65 8.23 -1.26
CA SER A 65 41.48 7.25 -0.17
C SER A 65 42.16 7.62 1.15
N ASP A 66 43.09 8.58 1.15
CA ASP A 66 43.82 9.00 2.35
C ASP A 66 43.96 10.52 2.40
N VAL A 67 43.29 11.11 3.39
CA VAL A 67 43.32 12.56 3.64
C VAL A 67 44.72 13.07 3.94
N ASN A 68 45.60 12.24 4.51
CA ASN A 68 46.96 12.62 4.88
C ASN A 68 47.89 12.76 3.68
N GLN A 69 47.47 12.25 2.52
CA GLN A 69 48.24 12.32 1.27
C GLN A 69 47.84 13.52 0.40
N LEU A 70 46.80 14.26 0.78
CA LEU A 70 46.31 15.40 0.03
C LEU A 70 47.12 16.67 0.35
N SER A 71 47.53 17.38 -0.69
CA SER A 71 47.96 18.78 -0.52
C SER A 71 46.78 19.67 -0.12
N VAL A 72 47.08 20.85 0.43
CA VAL A 72 46.05 21.85 0.82
C VAL A 72 45.17 22.24 -0.37
N ASP A 73 45.75 22.29 -1.58
CA ASP A 73 45.03 22.64 -2.80
C ASP A 73 44.18 21.48 -3.35
N GLU A 74 44.57 20.23 -3.08
CA GLU A 74 43.81 19.04 -3.45
C GLU A 74 42.65 18.79 -2.49
N PHE A 75 42.81 19.11 -1.21
CA PHE A 75 41.79 18.89 -0.18
C PHE A 75 40.43 19.48 -0.58
N GLN A 76 40.38 20.73 -1.06
CA GLN A 76 39.12 21.36 -1.46
C GLN A 76 38.45 20.73 -2.69
N LYS A 77 39.21 20.04 -3.55
CA LYS A 77 38.69 19.37 -4.74
C LYS A 77 38.25 17.94 -4.42
N ALA A 78 38.94 17.31 -3.47
CA ALA A 78 38.82 15.90 -3.14
C ALA A 78 37.78 15.61 -2.05
N CYS A 79 37.26 16.59 -1.32
CA CYS A 79 36.37 16.32 -0.18
C CYS A 79 35.08 17.14 -0.10
N HIS A 80 34.04 16.52 0.46
CA HIS A 80 32.97 17.19 1.20
C HIS A 80 33.36 17.16 2.69
N TYR A 81 33.22 18.26 3.41
CA TYR A 81 33.52 18.32 4.86
C TYR A 81 32.40 19.01 5.63
N SER A 82 32.10 18.49 6.81
CA SER A 82 31.17 19.08 7.77
C SER A 82 31.81 19.03 9.16
N ASN A 83 31.56 20.05 9.97
CA ASN A 83 32.01 20.11 11.36
C ASN A 83 30.80 20.33 12.26
N ASP A 84 30.69 19.53 13.31
CA ASP A 84 29.71 19.73 14.37
C ASP A 84 30.41 19.80 15.72
N THR A 85 29.82 20.52 16.67
CA THR A 85 30.32 20.61 18.04
C THR A 85 29.62 19.61 18.94
N THR A 86 30.45 18.77 19.55
CA THR A 86 30.24 17.95 20.75
C THR A 86 28.97 17.09 20.79
N PRO A 87 29.10 15.76 20.69
CA PRO A 87 27.96 14.87 20.87
C PRO A 87 27.53 14.78 22.35
N GLU A 88 26.23 14.91 22.62
CA GLU A 88 25.63 14.40 23.86
C GLU A 88 25.83 12.87 23.88
N ASN A 89 26.43 12.33 24.94
CA ASN A 89 26.61 10.88 25.20
C ASN A 89 27.70 10.14 24.37
N GLY A 90 28.63 10.84 23.71
CA GLY A 90 29.79 10.20 23.05
C GLY A 90 29.52 9.61 21.65
N THR A 91 28.31 9.80 21.11
CA THR A 91 27.90 9.33 19.76
C THR A 91 27.77 10.47 18.77
N TYR A 92 28.38 10.39 17.59
CA TYR A 92 28.30 11.40 16.54
C TYR A 92 27.37 10.98 15.40
N SER A 93 26.82 11.97 14.70
CA SER A 93 26.09 11.78 13.44
C SER A 93 26.33 12.99 12.53
N PHE A 94 26.80 12.74 11.31
CA PHE A 94 27.04 13.75 10.30
C PHE A 94 26.17 13.47 9.08
N SER A 95 25.42 14.47 8.63
CA SER A 95 24.63 14.37 7.41
C SER A 95 25.27 15.18 6.29
N PHE A 96 25.45 14.54 5.13
CA PHE A 96 25.95 15.13 3.90
C PHE A 96 24.87 15.04 2.83
N PHE A 97 24.82 16.05 1.96
CA PHE A 97 23.99 16.03 0.77
C PHE A 97 24.89 15.93 -0.45
N MET A 98 24.69 14.89 -1.25
CA MET A 98 25.37 14.69 -2.54
C MET A 98 24.78 15.67 -3.53
N LEU A 99 25.63 16.45 -4.19
CA LEU A 99 25.19 17.47 -5.14
C LEU A 99 24.80 16.82 -6.46
N ASP A 100 24.03 17.53 -7.29
CA ASP A 100 23.60 17.00 -8.59
C ASP A 100 24.79 16.69 -9.54
N ASP A 101 25.95 17.33 -9.32
CA ASP A 101 27.20 17.09 -10.06
C ASP A 101 28.13 16.05 -9.40
N SER A 102 27.69 15.39 -8.32
CA SER A 102 28.43 14.30 -7.71
C SER A 102 28.49 13.09 -8.64
N GLU A 103 29.72 12.64 -8.92
CA GLU A 103 29.98 11.47 -9.75
C GLU A 103 29.67 10.18 -9.00
N SER A 104 29.26 9.13 -9.74
CA SER A 104 29.20 7.79 -9.18
C SER A 104 30.57 7.29 -8.78
N GLY A 105 30.62 6.51 -7.71
CA GLY A 105 31.84 5.85 -7.29
C GLY A 105 31.89 5.56 -5.81
N THR A 106 32.99 4.94 -5.39
CA THR A 106 33.28 4.70 -3.99
C THR A 106 33.83 5.96 -3.33
N TYR A 107 33.08 6.48 -2.36
CA TYR A 107 33.48 7.56 -1.48
C TYR A 107 34.06 6.97 -0.19
N THR A 108 35.03 7.66 0.40
CA THR A 108 35.66 7.25 1.66
C THR A 108 35.33 8.25 2.77
N ALA A 109 34.57 7.79 3.76
CA ALA A 109 34.29 8.50 4.98
C ALA A 109 35.41 8.29 6.01
N THR A 110 36.07 9.37 6.39
CA THR A 110 37.10 9.40 7.42
C THR A 110 36.60 10.24 8.59
N VAL A 111 36.51 9.64 9.77
CA VAL A 111 36.15 10.33 11.01
C VAL A 111 37.38 10.41 11.90
N GLY A 112 37.58 11.53 12.58
CA GLY A 112 38.62 11.66 13.59
C GLY A 112 38.18 12.50 14.77
N ALA A 113 38.79 12.27 15.93
CA ALA A 113 38.53 13.02 17.16
C ALA A 113 39.85 13.26 17.90
N ASN A 114 40.00 14.45 18.50
CA ASN A 114 41.20 14.86 19.25
C ASN A 114 42.55 14.54 18.55
N GLY A 115 42.60 14.66 17.22
CA GLY A 115 43.82 14.41 16.41
C GLY A 115 44.09 12.94 16.07
N THR A 116 43.19 12.02 16.40
CA THR A 116 43.25 10.60 15.99
C THR A 116 42.17 10.30 14.96
N PHE A 117 42.53 9.63 13.87
CA PHE A 117 41.57 9.13 12.87
C PHE A 117 41.11 7.71 13.20
N PHE A 118 39.83 7.45 12.96
CA PHE A 118 39.20 6.14 13.07
C PHE A 118 39.43 5.35 11.77
N GLU A 119 38.98 4.08 11.75
CA GLU A 119 38.99 3.30 10.51
C GLU A 119 38.10 3.97 9.46
N ASN A 120 38.52 3.93 8.18
CA ASN A 120 37.72 4.45 7.08
C ASN A 120 36.49 3.58 6.85
N ALA A 121 35.35 4.22 6.56
CA ALA A 121 34.19 3.57 5.97
C ALA A 121 34.09 3.95 4.49
N GLU A 122 33.76 2.97 3.65
CA GLU A 122 33.55 3.19 2.23
C GLU A 122 32.09 3.01 1.90
N PHE A 123 31.58 3.80 0.96
CA PHE A 123 30.24 3.66 0.43
C PHE A 123 30.22 4.00 -1.05
N TYR A 124 29.40 3.29 -1.82
CA TYR A 124 29.17 3.63 -3.22
C TYR A 124 27.99 4.58 -3.33
N TYR A 125 28.19 5.72 -4.00
CA TYR A 125 27.11 6.60 -4.40
C TYR A 125 26.87 6.42 -5.88
N ALA A 126 25.61 6.25 -6.28
CA ALA A 126 25.18 6.29 -7.66
C ALA A 126 24.64 7.69 -7.98
N SER A 127 25.17 8.36 -8.99
CA SER A 127 24.73 9.68 -9.45
C SER A 127 23.30 9.64 -9.99
N LYS A 128 22.60 10.78 -10.02
CA LYS A 128 21.25 10.85 -10.61
C LYS A 128 21.24 10.35 -12.05
N ASN A 129 22.23 10.73 -12.85
CA ASN A 129 22.33 10.32 -14.25
C ASN A 129 22.53 8.82 -14.39
N ASP A 130 23.45 8.21 -13.63
CA ASP A 130 23.71 6.78 -13.75
C ASP A 130 22.52 5.93 -13.28
N ARG A 131 21.76 6.41 -12.27
CA ARG A 131 20.50 5.76 -11.87
C ARG A 131 19.44 5.86 -12.97
N LEU A 132 19.31 7.01 -13.61
CA LEU A 132 18.37 7.19 -14.74
C LEU A 132 18.75 6.31 -15.93
N ASP A 133 20.04 6.26 -16.27
CA ASP A 133 20.53 5.41 -17.36
C ASP A 133 20.32 3.92 -17.04
N ALA A 134 20.53 3.49 -15.79
CA ALA A 134 20.23 2.12 -15.37
C ALA A 134 18.74 1.78 -15.53
N ILE A 135 17.85 2.69 -15.14
CA ILE A 135 16.41 2.50 -15.30
C ILE A 135 16.00 2.51 -16.77
N ASP A 136 16.55 3.41 -17.59
CA ASP A 136 16.28 3.43 -19.03
C ASP A 136 16.70 2.10 -19.68
N ASN A 137 17.83 1.52 -19.27
CA ASN A 137 18.25 0.20 -19.73
C ASN A 137 17.30 -0.92 -19.30
N ILE A 138 16.72 -0.86 -18.09
CA ILE A 138 15.70 -1.81 -17.63
C ILE A 138 14.41 -1.67 -18.45
N VAL A 139 13.93 -0.43 -18.63
CA VAL A 139 12.67 -0.13 -19.35
C VAL A 139 12.77 -0.51 -20.82
N ASN A 140 13.93 -0.26 -21.45
CA ASN A 140 14.17 -0.53 -22.86
C ASN A 140 14.71 -1.94 -23.14
N ALA A 141 14.79 -2.82 -22.13
CA ALA A 141 15.17 -4.20 -22.34
C ALA A 141 14.23 -4.86 -23.38
N PRO A 142 14.75 -5.66 -24.35
CA PRO A 142 13.92 -6.24 -25.40
C PRO A 142 13.01 -7.38 -24.90
N SER A 143 13.34 -7.98 -23.75
CA SER A 143 12.58 -9.04 -23.10
C SER A 143 12.97 -9.15 -21.62
N ALA A 144 12.18 -9.92 -20.85
CA ALA A 144 12.55 -10.28 -19.48
C ALA A 144 13.89 -11.04 -19.43
N ASP A 145 14.15 -12.00 -20.34
CA ASP A 145 15.42 -12.73 -20.36
C ASP A 145 16.63 -11.80 -20.54
N ALA A 146 16.48 -10.72 -21.31
CA ALA A 146 17.56 -9.77 -21.55
C ALA A 146 17.94 -8.94 -20.32
N LEU A 147 17.07 -8.86 -19.30
CA LEU A 147 17.35 -8.11 -18.08
C LEU A 147 18.52 -8.69 -17.28
N THR A 148 18.79 -10.00 -17.35
CA THR A 148 19.97 -10.57 -16.68
C THR A 148 21.26 -9.88 -17.13
N SER A 149 21.43 -9.64 -18.42
CA SER A 149 22.60 -8.93 -18.95
C SER A 149 22.60 -7.43 -18.64
N VAL A 150 21.42 -6.83 -18.47
CA VAL A 150 21.29 -5.42 -18.02
C VAL A 150 21.71 -5.27 -16.56
N LEU A 151 21.36 -6.24 -15.73
CA LEU A 151 21.55 -6.20 -14.28
C LEU A 151 22.94 -6.70 -13.86
N LEU A 152 23.45 -7.76 -14.49
CA LEU A 152 24.72 -8.42 -14.13
C LEU A 152 25.86 -8.16 -15.12
N GLY A 153 25.57 -7.51 -16.25
CA GLY A 153 26.50 -7.36 -17.37
C GLY A 153 26.41 -8.54 -18.35
N LYS A 154 26.95 -8.32 -19.55
CA LYS A 154 27.03 -9.35 -20.60
C LYS A 154 28.15 -10.35 -20.29
N GLU A 155 28.08 -11.52 -20.90
CA GLU A 155 29.12 -12.55 -20.72
C GLU A 155 30.51 -12.04 -21.12
N ASP A 156 30.60 -11.27 -22.20
CA ASP A 156 31.82 -10.71 -22.77
C ASP A 156 32.29 -9.39 -22.13
N ASP A 157 31.51 -8.82 -21.21
CA ASP A 157 31.91 -7.66 -20.43
C ASP A 157 33.07 -8.03 -19.48
N ASP A 158 34.00 -7.09 -19.30
CA ASP A 158 35.09 -7.26 -18.36
C ASP A 158 34.61 -7.21 -16.90
N GLU A 159 35.45 -7.72 -15.98
CA GLU A 159 35.11 -7.79 -14.55
C GLU A 159 34.86 -6.40 -13.94
N ALA A 160 35.49 -5.35 -14.46
CA ALA A 160 35.30 -3.99 -13.94
C ALA A 160 33.90 -3.47 -14.25
N GLN A 161 33.36 -3.77 -15.44
CA GLN A 161 31.98 -3.41 -15.80
C GLN A 161 30.96 -4.17 -14.95
N LYS A 162 31.18 -5.46 -14.70
CA LYS A 162 30.29 -6.28 -13.84
C LYS A 162 30.31 -5.79 -12.39
N GLU A 163 31.50 -5.46 -11.87
CA GLU A 163 31.66 -4.87 -10.55
C GLU A 163 30.98 -3.50 -10.44
N TYR A 164 31.09 -2.66 -11.48
CA TYR A 164 30.38 -1.38 -11.57
C TYR A 164 28.86 -1.56 -11.48
N LEU A 165 28.28 -2.45 -12.30
CA LEU A 165 26.83 -2.70 -12.29
C LEU A 165 26.36 -3.23 -10.94
N ASN A 166 27.09 -4.16 -10.33
CA ASN A 166 26.78 -4.66 -9.00
C ASN A 166 26.73 -3.52 -7.96
N LYS A 167 27.75 -2.65 -7.92
CA LYS A 167 27.78 -1.48 -7.02
C LYS A 167 26.65 -0.49 -7.30
N LEU A 168 26.35 -0.25 -8.58
CA LEU A 168 25.28 0.65 -9.03
C LEU A 168 23.91 0.18 -8.54
N TYR A 169 23.54 -1.07 -8.83
CA TYR A 169 22.23 -1.61 -8.44
C TYR A 169 22.11 -1.78 -6.92
N ASN A 170 23.18 -2.19 -6.23
CA ASN A 170 23.21 -2.19 -4.76
C ASN A 170 22.95 -0.79 -4.18
N ALA A 171 23.57 0.26 -4.75
CA ALA A 171 23.34 1.64 -4.31
C ALA A 171 21.94 2.17 -4.67
N MET A 172 21.28 1.58 -5.66
CA MET A 172 19.87 1.82 -5.99
C MET A 172 18.90 1.00 -5.12
N GLY A 173 19.41 0.17 -4.20
CA GLY A 173 18.59 -0.63 -3.29
C GLY A 173 18.14 -1.98 -3.84
N PHE A 174 18.63 -2.41 -5.00
CA PHE A 174 18.36 -3.74 -5.54
C PHE A 174 19.18 -4.77 -4.74
N LEU A 175 18.55 -5.89 -4.38
CA LEU A 175 19.24 -7.06 -3.78
C LEU A 175 20.01 -7.86 -4.85
N ILE A 176 20.90 -7.19 -5.57
CA ILE A 176 21.55 -7.73 -6.77
C ILE A 176 22.49 -8.90 -6.45
N ASP A 177 23.12 -8.90 -5.27
CA ASP A 177 23.96 -10.01 -4.82
C ASP A 177 23.13 -11.28 -4.57
N SER A 178 21.94 -11.13 -3.98
CA SER A 178 21.00 -12.24 -3.80
C SER A 178 20.52 -12.77 -5.14
N TYR A 179 20.16 -11.88 -6.07
CA TYR A 179 19.75 -12.24 -7.42
C TYR A 179 20.85 -13.00 -8.19
N ALA A 180 22.10 -12.53 -8.11
CA ALA A 180 23.23 -13.16 -8.79
C ALA A 180 23.50 -14.60 -8.30
N ALA A 181 23.16 -14.90 -7.04
CA ALA A 181 23.33 -16.22 -6.44
C ALA A 181 22.17 -17.21 -6.76
N MET A 182 21.07 -16.73 -7.33
CA MET A 182 19.89 -17.53 -7.65
C MET A 182 20.04 -18.36 -8.93
N SER A 183 19.21 -19.39 -9.07
CA SER A 183 19.14 -20.18 -10.30
C SER A 183 18.61 -19.37 -11.48
N GLU A 184 18.93 -19.79 -12.72
CA GLU A 184 18.42 -19.15 -13.94
C GLU A 184 16.88 -19.06 -13.97
N THR A 185 16.19 -20.08 -13.45
CA THR A 185 14.72 -20.10 -13.34
C THR A 185 14.22 -18.97 -12.43
N GLN A 186 14.80 -18.82 -11.24
CA GLN A 186 14.42 -17.77 -10.30
C GLN A 186 14.76 -16.38 -10.84
N GLN A 187 15.93 -16.22 -11.46
CA GLN A 187 16.31 -14.97 -12.11
C GLN A 187 15.29 -14.57 -13.19
N LEU A 188 14.84 -15.53 -14.01
CA LEU A 188 13.81 -15.27 -15.01
C LEU A 188 12.45 -14.89 -14.39
N GLU A 189 12.03 -15.51 -13.28
CA GLU A 189 10.81 -15.12 -12.56
C GLU A 189 10.89 -13.66 -12.09
N ILE A 190 12.01 -13.28 -11.48
CA ILE A 190 12.26 -11.92 -11.00
C ILE A 190 12.29 -10.92 -12.16
N ASN A 191 12.97 -11.27 -13.24
CA ASN A 191 13.02 -10.45 -14.44
C ASN A 191 11.63 -10.26 -15.06
N LYS A 192 10.76 -11.27 -15.05
CA LYS A 192 9.38 -11.13 -15.54
C LYS A 192 8.59 -10.12 -14.72
N ALA A 193 8.71 -10.15 -13.39
CA ALA A 193 8.06 -9.18 -12.51
C ALA A 193 8.59 -7.75 -12.76
N LEU A 194 9.91 -7.59 -12.82
CA LEU A 194 10.55 -6.30 -13.11
C LEU A 194 10.15 -5.78 -14.51
N TYR A 195 10.12 -6.66 -15.51
CA TYR A 195 9.75 -6.32 -16.89
C TYR A 195 8.27 -5.94 -17.01
N ALA A 196 7.38 -6.67 -16.35
CA ALA A 196 5.94 -6.41 -16.41
C ALA A 196 5.57 -5.01 -15.88
N SER A 197 6.25 -4.55 -14.84
CA SER A 197 5.98 -3.26 -14.17
C SER A 197 6.80 -2.09 -14.74
N ARG A 198 7.50 -2.27 -15.86
CA ARG A 198 8.39 -1.24 -16.43
C ARG A 198 7.70 0.06 -16.86
N GLY A 199 6.38 0.02 -17.06
CA GLY A 199 5.59 1.22 -17.35
C GLY A 199 5.49 2.17 -16.14
N ASP A 200 5.72 1.67 -14.93
CA ASP A 200 5.58 2.42 -13.69
C ASP A 200 6.90 3.10 -13.27
N TYR A 201 8.03 2.76 -13.92
CA TYR A 201 9.36 3.30 -13.61
C TYR A 201 9.56 4.67 -14.28
N ILE A 202 8.75 5.63 -13.87
CA ILE A 202 8.75 7.01 -14.35
C ILE A 202 8.95 7.97 -13.19
N GLY A 203 9.54 9.14 -13.47
CA GLY A 203 9.78 10.18 -12.47
C GLY A 203 11.07 10.00 -11.68
N ASP A 204 11.26 10.87 -10.68
CA ASP A 204 12.49 10.93 -9.88
C ASP A 204 12.65 9.73 -8.93
N ASP A 205 11.57 9.00 -8.64
CA ASP A 205 11.51 7.81 -7.78
C ASP A 205 11.51 6.48 -8.56
N ALA A 206 11.73 6.53 -9.89
CA ALA A 206 11.70 5.34 -10.74
C ALA A 206 12.68 4.24 -10.29
N SER A 207 13.85 4.63 -9.77
CA SER A 207 14.82 3.67 -9.20
C SER A 207 14.26 2.93 -8.00
N ASP A 208 13.54 3.63 -7.13
CA ASP A 208 13.02 3.09 -5.88
C ASP A 208 11.84 2.15 -6.18
N LYS A 209 10.95 2.54 -7.10
CA LYS A 209 9.87 1.68 -7.60
C LYS A 209 10.41 0.39 -8.20
N ALA A 210 11.42 0.47 -9.06
CA ALA A 210 12.03 -0.70 -9.68
C ALA A 210 12.72 -1.62 -8.65
N ALA A 211 13.45 -1.04 -7.68
CA ALA A 211 14.06 -1.80 -6.60
C ALA A 211 13.02 -2.51 -5.73
N VAL A 212 11.89 -1.87 -5.41
CA VAL A 212 10.79 -2.49 -4.67
C VAL A 212 10.22 -3.70 -5.41
N VAL A 213 9.88 -3.55 -6.70
CA VAL A 213 9.37 -4.67 -7.52
C VAL A 213 10.39 -5.81 -7.58
N PHE A 214 11.66 -5.49 -7.79
CA PHE A 214 12.75 -6.46 -7.86
C PHE A 214 12.92 -7.25 -6.54
N ASN A 215 12.97 -6.54 -5.41
CA ASN A 215 13.20 -7.12 -4.10
C ASN A 215 12.00 -7.95 -3.63
N ASN A 216 10.78 -7.50 -3.94
CA ASN A 216 9.56 -8.24 -3.66
C ASN A 216 9.52 -9.55 -4.45
N ALA A 217 9.88 -9.51 -5.75
CA ALA A 217 9.97 -10.71 -6.56
C ALA A 217 11.05 -11.70 -6.07
N ILE A 218 12.17 -11.19 -5.54
CA ILE A 218 13.19 -12.01 -4.85
C ILE A 218 12.60 -12.71 -3.62
N ALA A 219 11.87 -11.97 -2.78
CA ALA A 219 11.24 -12.52 -1.58
C ALA A 219 10.26 -13.64 -1.94
N LEU A 220 9.35 -13.40 -2.89
CA LEU A 220 8.37 -14.37 -3.34
C LEU A 220 9.00 -15.59 -4.02
N SER A 221 10.05 -15.39 -4.84
CA SER A 221 10.78 -16.49 -5.47
C SER A 221 11.48 -17.37 -4.43
N ASN A 222 12.09 -16.80 -3.38
CA ASN A 222 12.66 -17.59 -2.28
C ASN A 222 11.62 -18.44 -1.54
N VAL A 223 10.41 -17.90 -1.32
CA VAL A 223 9.29 -18.65 -0.75
C VAL A 223 8.88 -19.80 -1.67
N ASN A 224 8.68 -19.53 -2.96
CA ASN A 224 8.23 -20.52 -3.93
C ASN A 224 9.25 -21.66 -4.14
N HIS A 225 10.53 -21.34 -4.11
CA HIS A 225 11.62 -22.30 -4.33
C HIS A 225 12.18 -22.92 -3.04
N ALA A 226 11.60 -22.62 -1.87
CA ALA A 226 11.96 -23.28 -0.62
C ALA A 226 11.81 -24.80 -0.74
N SER A 227 12.82 -25.56 -0.29
CA SER A 227 12.83 -27.03 -0.43
C SER A 227 11.91 -27.77 0.54
N ASP A 228 11.47 -27.10 1.59
CA ASP A 228 10.65 -27.62 2.67
C ASP A 228 9.98 -26.46 3.42
N ALA A 229 9.04 -26.80 4.31
CA ALA A 229 8.23 -25.85 5.06
C ALA A 229 9.06 -24.99 6.03
N GLU A 230 10.14 -25.54 6.61
CA GLU A 230 11.01 -24.78 7.51
C GLU A 230 11.78 -23.69 6.75
N LYS A 231 12.35 -24.02 5.60
CA LYS A 231 13.03 -23.03 4.75
C LYS A 231 12.08 -22.00 4.17
N MET A 232 10.84 -22.38 3.87
CA MET A 232 9.81 -21.42 3.49
C MET A 232 9.59 -20.41 4.61
N MET A 233 9.43 -20.86 5.85
CA MET A 233 9.21 -19.94 6.97
C MET A 233 10.45 -19.08 7.25
N GLN A 234 11.66 -19.64 7.09
CA GLN A 234 12.87 -18.83 7.16
C GLN A 234 12.85 -17.70 6.12
N ALA A 235 12.48 -18.01 4.87
CA ALA A 235 12.33 -16.99 3.82
C ALA A 235 11.25 -15.95 4.17
N ILE A 236 10.08 -16.38 4.68
CA ILE A 236 9.03 -15.46 5.14
C ILE A 236 9.55 -14.53 6.23
N THR A 237 10.32 -15.05 7.19
CA THR A 237 10.88 -14.28 8.30
C THR A 237 11.95 -13.30 7.81
N ASP A 238 12.87 -13.76 6.97
CA ASP A 238 13.96 -12.95 6.42
C ASP A 238 13.43 -11.77 5.60
N TYR A 239 12.30 -11.96 4.91
CA TYR A 239 11.66 -10.95 4.06
C TYR A 239 10.35 -10.41 4.67
N ASN A 240 10.16 -10.47 5.99
CA ASN A 240 8.90 -10.03 6.60
C ASN A 240 8.64 -8.51 6.46
N SER A 241 9.66 -7.71 6.12
CA SER A 241 9.47 -6.30 5.75
C SER A 241 8.67 -6.14 4.45
N VAL A 242 8.72 -7.13 3.56
CA VAL A 242 7.94 -7.21 2.31
C VAL A 242 6.54 -7.75 2.61
N PHE A 243 6.46 -8.92 3.26
CA PHE A 243 5.20 -9.63 3.47
C PHE A 243 4.32 -9.04 4.58
N LYS A 244 4.95 -8.35 5.55
CA LYS A 244 4.28 -7.63 6.64
C LYS A 244 3.36 -8.52 7.50
N PHE A 245 3.74 -9.78 7.71
CA PHE A 245 3.03 -10.67 8.62
C PHE A 245 3.15 -10.18 10.07
N ASP A 246 2.05 -10.30 10.82
CA ASP A 246 2.09 -10.16 12.27
C ASP A 246 2.71 -11.40 12.92
N LEU A 247 4.03 -11.38 12.99
CA LEU A 247 4.83 -12.40 13.68
C LEU A 247 5.09 -12.04 15.15
N SER A 248 4.37 -11.05 15.71
CA SER A 248 4.59 -10.59 17.08
C SER A 248 4.13 -11.63 18.11
N GLU A 249 4.73 -11.60 19.30
CA GLU A 249 4.32 -12.48 20.42
C GLU A 249 2.84 -12.30 20.85
N LYS A 250 2.22 -11.19 20.47
CA LYS A 250 0.83 -10.86 20.83
C LYS A 250 -0.19 -11.26 19.76
N GLY A 251 0.26 -11.48 18.52
CA GLY A 251 -0.59 -11.92 17.41
C GLY A 251 -0.86 -13.43 17.47
N LEU A 252 -1.80 -13.90 16.65
CA LEU A 252 -2.17 -15.32 16.55
C LEU A 252 -0.95 -16.21 16.32
N TYR A 253 0.02 -15.78 15.51
CA TYR A 253 1.23 -16.55 15.29
C TYR A 253 2.13 -16.65 16.54
N GLY A 254 2.28 -15.55 17.28
CA GLY A 254 3.11 -15.50 18.47
C GLY A 254 2.70 -16.50 19.54
N SER A 255 1.39 -16.67 19.75
CA SER A 255 0.83 -17.55 20.77
C SER A 255 0.84 -19.05 20.44
N LEU A 256 1.15 -19.44 19.20
CA LEU A 256 1.24 -20.85 18.82
C LEU A 256 2.50 -21.52 19.38
N ALA A 257 2.34 -22.77 19.83
CA ALA A 257 3.44 -23.67 20.14
C ALA A 257 4.20 -24.08 18.86
N SER A 258 5.42 -24.59 19.02
CA SER A 258 6.27 -24.98 17.87
C SER A 258 5.62 -26.04 16.97
N GLU A 259 4.89 -26.99 17.56
CA GLU A 259 4.21 -28.07 16.81
C GLU A 259 3.02 -27.53 15.98
N GLU A 260 2.29 -26.55 16.51
CA GLU A 260 1.17 -25.89 15.82
C GLU A 260 1.67 -25.01 14.67
N LYS A 261 2.77 -24.28 14.92
CA LYS A 261 3.49 -23.53 13.88
C LYS A 261 3.92 -24.44 12.73
N GLU A 262 4.43 -25.63 13.02
CA GLU A 262 4.83 -26.59 12.00
C GLU A 262 3.65 -27.05 11.12
N LEU A 263 2.44 -27.18 11.68
CA LEU A 263 1.23 -27.48 10.91
C LEU A 263 0.90 -26.35 9.94
N VAL A 264 0.91 -25.10 10.41
CA VAL A 264 0.68 -23.92 9.55
C VAL A 264 1.70 -23.91 8.40
N TYR A 265 2.98 -24.16 8.68
CA TYR A 265 4.01 -24.11 7.63
C TYR A 265 3.80 -25.18 6.59
N LYS A 266 3.44 -26.40 7.00
CA LYS A 266 3.16 -27.51 6.08
C LYS A 266 1.95 -27.21 5.20
N ALA A 267 0.89 -26.64 5.78
CA ALA A 267 -0.32 -26.28 5.04
C ALA A 267 -0.04 -25.19 4.00
N VAL A 268 0.63 -24.10 4.39
CA VAL A 268 1.04 -23.02 3.48
C VAL A 268 2.03 -23.53 2.41
N TYR A 269 2.99 -24.37 2.81
CA TYR A 269 3.95 -24.99 1.88
C TYR A 269 3.28 -25.81 0.79
N GLY A 270 2.18 -26.49 1.13
CA GLY A 270 1.36 -27.27 0.19
C GLY A 270 0.63 -26.43 -0.86
N ARG A 271 0.56 -25.11 -0.70
CA ARG A 271 -0.17 -24.19 -1.59
C ARG A 271 0.68 -23.49 -2.63
N LYS A 272 1.98 -23.74 -2.65
CA LYS A 272 2.87 -23.23 -3.69
C LYS A 272 2.48 -23.70 -5.11
N PRO A 273 2.80 -22.92 -6.16
CA PRO A 273 3.44 -21.60 -6.10
C PRO A 273 2.43 -20.47 -5.84
N PHE A 274 2.92 -19.37 -5.27
CA PHE A 274 2.19 -18.11 -5.10
C PHE A 274 2.56 -17.14 -6.23
N GLU A 275 1.57 -16.46 -6.82
CA GLU A 275 1.82 -15.52 -7.92
C GLU A 275 2.13 -14.11 -7.41
N LYS A 276 1.55 -13.72 -6.27
CA LYS A 276 1.75 -12.42 -5.61
C LYS A 276 1.94 -12.57 -4.10
N GLU A 277 2.42 -11.50 -3.46
CA GLU A 277 2.58 -11.44 -2.00
C GLU A 277 1.25 -11.59 -1.27
N ASP A 278 0.17 -11.04 -1.83
CA ASP A 278 -1.19 -11.13 -1.26
C ASP A 278 -1.72 -12.57 -1.23
N ASP A 279 -1.37 -13.40 -2.22
CA ASP A 279 -1.77 -14.82 -2.26
C ASP A 279 -1.11 -15.60 -1.11
N LEU A 280 0.18 -15.36 -0.90
CA LEU A 280 0.93 -15.91 0.22
C LEU A 280 0.36 -15.40 1.55
N SER A 281 0.03 -14.11 1.60
CA SER A 281 -0.47 -13.48 2.83
C SER A 281 -1.82 -14.06 3.25
N THR A 282 -2.72 -14.19 2.28
CA THR A 282 -4.02 -14.84 2.44
C THR A 282 -3.83 -16.27 2.90
N ALA A 283 -3.04 -17.07 2.18
CA ALA A 283 -2.82 -18.47 2.54
C ALA A 283 -2.25 -18.63 3.95
N PHE A 284 -1.32 -17.77 4.36
CA PHE A 284 -0.75 -17.80 5.70
C PHE A 284 -1.80 -17.51 6.77
N ASN A 285 -2.58 -16.43 6.62
CA ASN A 285 -3.59 -16.04 7.61
C ASN A 285 -4.77 -17.02 7.69
N GLU A 286 -5.18 -17.61 6.57
CA GLU A 286 -6.19 -18.67 6.54
C GLU A 286 -5.72 -19.90 7.34
N GLU A 287 -4.50 -20.39 7.09
CA GLU A 287 -3.97 -21.57 7.80
C GLU A 287 -3.63 -21.27 9.27
N LEU A 288 -3.34 -20.00 9.60
CA LEU A 288 -3.07 -19.57 10.97
C LEU A 288 -4.28 -19.76 11.90
N CYS A 289 -5.50 -19.76 11.36
CA CYS A 289 -6.73 -19.98 12.11
C CYS A 289 -6.93 -21.45 12.53
N VAL A 290 -6.31 -22.40 11.82
CA VAL A 290 -6.57 -23.83 11.98
C VAL A 290 -6.19 -24.36 13.38
N PRO A 291 -5.01 -24.07 13.94
CA PRO A 291 -4.69 -24.52 15.30
C PRO A 291 -5.66 -23.99 16.36
N TYR A 292 -6.18 -22.75 16.18
CA TYR A 292 -7.17 -22.18 17.07
C TYR A 292 -8.50 -22.90 16.97
N LEU A 293 -8.98 -23.20 15.75
CA LEU A 293 -10.19 -24.01 15.55
C LEU A 293 -10.07 -25.38 16.23
N ASN A 294 -8.92 -26.03 16.13
CA ASN A 294 -8.71 -27.37 16.72
C ASN A 294 -8.68 -27.32 18.27
N ALA A 295 -8.32 -26.18 18.87
CA ALA A 295 -8.21 -26.01 20.32
C ALA A 295 -9.42 -25.29 20.95
N ILE A 296 -10.37 -24.83 20.14
CA ILE A 296 -11.42 -23.92 20.59
C ILE A 296 -12.45 -24.61 21.50
N ALA A 297 -12.89 -23.91 22.54
CA ALA A 297 -14.08 -24.34 23.27
C ALA A 297 -15.34 -23.97 22.46
N TYR A 298 -16.33 -24.86 22.39
CA TYR A 298 -17.55 -24.60 21.60
C TYR A 298 -18.26 -23.28 21.96
N GLY A 299 -18.15 -22.81 23.20
CA GLY A 299 -18.74 -21.54 23.65
C GLY A 299 -18.01 -20.30 23.11
N ASP A 300 -16.76 -20.45 22.68
CA ASP A 300 -15.95 -19.39 22.10
C ASP A 300 -15.93 -19.46 20.55
N PHE A 301 -16.47 -20.54 19.97
CA PHE A 301 -16.44 -20.79 18.52
C PHE A 301 -17.02 -19.63 17.71
N VAL A 302 -18.27 -19.24 17.98
CA VAL A 302 -18.96 -18.18 17.21
C VAL A 302 -18.17 -16.88 17.27
N LYS A 303 -17.75 -16.48 18.47
CA LYS A 303 -16.95 -15.26 18.66
C LYS A 303 -15.63 -15.30 17.88
N PHE A 304 -14.91 -16.42 17.94
CA PHE A 304 -13.68 -16.58 17.17
C PHE A 304 -13.94 -16.52 15.67
N VAL A 305 -15.02 -17.12 15.18
CA VAL A 305 -15.39 -17.04 13.77
C VAL A 305 -15.70 -15.60 13.38
N GLU A 306 -16.55 -14.90 14.12
CA GLU A 306 -16.87 -13.48 13.88
C GLU A 306 -15.62 -12.59 13.82
N GLU A 307 -14.65 -12.80 14.73
CA GLU A 307 -13.42 -12.02 14.79
C GLU A 307 -12.44 -12.34 13.63
N ASN A 308 -12.56 -13.51 12.99
CA ASN A 308 -11.58 -14.01 12.02
C ASN A 308 -12.22 -14.46 10.68
N ASN A 309 -13.49 -14.12 10.41
CA ASN A 309 -14.20 -14.67 9.26
C ASN A 309 -13.65 -14.21 7.90
N GLU A 310 -12.92 -13.10 7.88
CA GLU A 310 -12.16 -12.65 6.70
C GLU A 310 -11.22 -13.75 6.17
N TYR A 311 -10.64 -14.56 7.07
CA TYR A 311 -9.74 -15.67 6.72
C TYR A 311 -10.40 -17.04 6.87
N LEU A 312 -11.38 -17.19 7.75
CA LEU A 312 -12.10 -18.46 7.87
C LEU A 312 -13.03 -18.71 6.68
N ASN A 313 -13.67 -17.64 6.18
CA ASN A 313 -14.61 -17.67 5.08
C ASN A 313 -15.68 -18.76 5.27
N PHE A 314 -16.24 -18.81 6.48
CA PHE A 314 -17.43 -19.60 6.80
C PHE A 314 -18.67 -18.79 6.43
N ASP A 315 -19.69 -19.48 5.92
CA ASP A 315 -20.99 -18.88 5.60
C ASP A 315 -21.77 -18.64 6.90
N MET A 316 -21.45 -17.52 7.55
CA MET A 316 -22.05 -17.15 8.84
C MET A 316 -23.51 -16.74 8.71
N ASP A 317 -23.98 -16.55 7.48
CA ASP A 317 -25.28 -15.96 7.20
C ASP A 317 -26.32 -17.09 7.20
N ARG A 318 -25.99 -18.17 6.50
CA ARG A 318 -26.67 -19.46 6.66
C ARG A 318 -26.61 -19.95 8.10
N PHE A 319 -25.47 -19.77 8.78
CA PHE A 319 -25.36 -20.15 10.18
C PHE A 319 -26.31 -19.36 11.09
N GLU A 320 -26.40 -18.04 10.91
CA GLU A 320 -27.25 -17.14 11.69
C GLU A 320 -28.75 -17.34 11.42
N ASP A 321 -29.12 -17.81 10.22
CA ASP A 321 -30.51 -18.15 9.86
C ASP A 321 -31.04 -19.41 10.57
N LEU A 322 -30.15 -20.30 11.03
CA LEU A 322 -30.51 -21.49 11.80
C LEU A 322 -30.99 -21.16 13.22
N ASN A 323 -31.76 -22.06 13.84
CA ASN A 323 -32.16 -21.88 15.24
C ASN A 323 -30.98 -22.05 16.24
N GLU A 324 -31.15 -21.52 17.47
CA GLU A 324 -30.09 -21.55 18.51
C GLU A 324 -29.59 -22.97 18.84
N ASP A 325 -30.45 -24.00 18.76
CA ASP A 325 -30.08 -25.38 19.04
C ASP A 325 -29.17 -25.94 17.91
N SER A 326 -29.52 -25.66 16.65
CA SER A 326 -28.73 -26.02 15.45
C SER A 326 -27.37 -25.32 15.47
N GLN A 327 -27.33 -24.00 15.70
CA GLN A 327 -26.09 -23.23 15.83
C GLN A 327 -25.17 -23.80 16.93
N THR A 328 -25.76 -24.11 18.09
CA THR A 328 -25.04 -24.74 19.21
C THR A 328 -24.50 -26.13 18.85
N ALA A 329 -25.23 -26.90 18.05
CA ALA A 329 -24.81 -28.23 17.62
C ALA A 329 -23.63 -28.15 16.64
N ILE A 330 -23.70 -27.25 15.64
CA ILE A 330 -22.61 -26.98 14.70
C ILE A 330 -21.35 -26.54 15.45
N ALA A 331 -21.44 -25.55 16.34
CA ALA A 331 -20.31 -25.08 17.13
C ALA A 331 -19.64 -26.21 17.95
N LYS A 332 -20.44 -27.15 18.48
CA LYS A 332 -19.93 -28.33 19.20
C LYS A 332 -19.29 -29.36 18.29
N GLU A 333 -19.78 -29.55 17.07
CA GLU A 333 -19.17 -30.47 16.11
C GLU A 333 -17.86 -29.90 15.56
N MET A 334 -17.81 -28.61 15.26
CA MET A 334 -16.61 -27.91 14.82
C MET A 334 -15.50 -27.93 15.89
N ALA A 335 -15.84 -27.60 17.13
CA ALA A 335 -14.89 -27.59 18.26
C ALA A 335 -14.37 -28.98 18.69
N LYS A 336 -14.91 -30.06 18.12
CA LYS A 336 -14.46 -31.44 18.37
C LYS A 336 -13.69 -32.05 17.20
N ALA A 337 -13.68 -31.36 16.06
CA ALA A 337 -13.00 -31.82 14.88
C ALA A 337 -11.52 -31.43 14.93
N ASP A 338 -10.69 -32.21 14.27
CA ASP A 338 -9.29 -31.92 14.04
C ASP A 338 -9.09 -31.66 12.55
N PHE A 339 -8.58 -30.47 12.21
CA PHE A 339 -8.32 -30.04 10.85
C PHE A 339 -6.82 -29.89 10.60
N ASP A 340 -6.34 -30.41 9.48
CA ASP A 340 -4.97 -30.19 8.99
C ASP A 340 -4.87 -28.91 8.14
N THR A 341 -5.98 -28.47 7.55
CA THR A 341 -6.03 -27.30 6.65
C THR A 341 -7.34 -26.56 6.79
N ILE A 342 -7.34 -25.26 6.48
CA ILE A 342 -8.55 -24.44 6.52
C ILE A 342 -9.65 -24.97 5.59
N LYS A 343 -9.27 -25.58 4.46
CA LYS A 343 -10.20 -26.17 3.50
C LYS A 343 -11.04 -27.29 4.13
N GLN A 344 -10.43 -28.13 4.97
CA GLN A 344 -11.17 -29.20 5.66
C GLN A 344 -12.19 -28.61 6.66
N ALA A 345 -11.82 -27.53 7.34
CA ALA A 345 -12.72 -26.83 8.26
C ALA A 345 -13.92 -26.23 7.52
N ARG A 346 -13.69 -25.55 6.38
CA ARG A 346 -14.76 -25.01 5.52
C ARG A 346 -15.72 -26.09 5.06
N THR A 347 -15.21 -27.17 4.46
CA THR A 347 -16.07 -28.28 4.01
C THR A 347 -16.88 -28.88 5.15
N LYS A 348 -16.28 -29.08 6.34
CA LYS A 348 -17.01 -29.61 7.50
C LYS A 348 -18.09 -28.64 7.98
N PHE A 349 -17.84 -27.33 7.93
CA PHE A 349 -18.83 -26.31 8.28
C PHE A 349 -20.00 -26.30 7.29
N ASP A 350 -19.70 -26.32 5.99
CA ASP A 350 -20.73 -26.35 4.93
C ASP A 350 -21.60 -27.62 5.01
N ASP A 351 -20.99 -28.79 5.22
CA ASP A 351 -21.68 -30.07 5.41
C ASP A 351 -22.60 -30.03 6.66
N LEU A 352 -22.21 -29.27 7.68
CA LEU A 352 -23.00 -29.10 8.90
C LEU A 352 -24.17 -28.14 8.69
N LEU A 353 -23.97 -27.05 7.95
CA LEU A 353 -25.06 -26.15 7.57
C LEU A 353 -26.14 -26.91 6.81
N GLU A 354 -25.76 -27.63 5.74
CA GLU A 354 -26.71 -28.41 4.92
C GLU A 354 -27.49 -29.43 5.77
N LYS A 355 -26.79 -30.15 6.66
CA LYS A 355 -27.42 -31.12 7.57
C LYS A 355 -28.48 -30.49 8.47
N TYR A 356 -28.20 -29.33 9.06
CA TYR A 356 -29.11 -28.70 10.03
C TYR A 356 -30.20 -27.86 9.38
N GLU A 357 -29.98 -27.34 8.17
CA GLU A 357 -31.03 -26.75 7.33
C GLU A 357 -32.11 -27.80 6.99
N ASP A 358 -31.69 -28.99 6.54
CA ASP A 358 -32.59 -30.10 6.23
C ASP A 358 -33.38 -30.60 7.47
N GLU A 359 -32.74 -30.66 8.65
CA GLU A 359 -33.38 -31.09 9.90
C GLU A 359 -34.47 -30.11 10.38
N GLU A 360 -34.36 -28.82 10.05
CA GLU A 360 -35.38 -27.80 10.36
C GLU A 360 -36.57 -27.85 9.40
N ASP A 361 -36.31 -28.06 8.10
CA ASP A 361 -37.34 -28.20 7.08
C ASP A 361 -38.20 -29.47 7.26
N ASP A 362 -37.60 -30.56 7.74
CA ASP A 362 -38.29 -31.82 8.01
C ASP A 362 -39.14 -31.81 9.31
N ASN A 363 -39.05 -30.75 10.14
CA ASN A 363 -39.76 -30.68 11.42
C ASN A 363 -40.50 -29.36 11.68
N PRO A 364 -41.65 -29.10 11.01
CA PRO A 364 -42.40 -27.85 11.16
C PRO A 364 -43.21 -27.74 12.48
N GLY A 365 -42.89 -28.54 13.51
CA GLY A 365 -43.74 -28.68 14.69
C GLY A 365 -42.97 -28.85 16.00
N GLY A 366 -42.55 -27.74 16.61
CA GLY A 366 -41.77 -27.81 17.86
C GLY A 366 -41.74 -26.56 18.74
N GLY A 367 -42.72 -25.66 18.66
CA GLY A 367 -42.82 -24.52 19.59
C GLY A 367 -43.05 -24.98 21.04
N SER A 368 -41.98 -25.07 21.82
CA SER A 368 -42.01 -25.40 23.24
C SER A 368 -42.28 -24.16 24.11
N SER A 369 -43.04 -24.42 25.16
CA SER A 369 -43.78 -23.53 26.05
C SER A 369 -42.96 -22.67 27.01
N GLY A 370 -43.41 -21.42 27.21
CA GLY A 370 -43.18 -20.62 28.42
C GLY A 370 -44.50 -20.05 28.95
N GLY A 371 -45.06 -20.65 30.01
CA GLY A 371 -46.37 -20.30 30.57
C GLY A 371 -46.34 -19.18 31.61
N GLY A 372 -47.45 -18.45 31.74
CA GLY A 372 -47.66 -17.49 32.83
C GLY A 372 -48.96 -16.68 32.81
N GLY A 373 -50.08 -17.32 33.15
CA GLY A 373 -51.17 -16.73 33.96
C GLY A 373 -52.10 -15.66 33.34
N GLY A 374 -53.40 -15.98 33.24
CA GLY A 374 -54.45 -14.98 33.03
C GLY A 374 -55.84 -15.58 32.91
N SER A 375 -56.74 -15.16 33.80
CA SER A 375 -58.07 -15.73 34.05
C SER A 375 -59.18 -15.10 33.19
N SER A 376 -60.32 -15.81 33.11
CA SER A 376 -61.66 -15.40 32.62
C SER A 376 -61.80 -15.24 31.10
N GLY A 377 -62.88 -15.64 30.42
CA GLY A 377 -64.14 -16.25 30.79
C GLY A 377 -65.07 -16.26 29.56
N GLY A 378 -66.09 -17.11 29.56
CA GLY A 378 -67.32 -16.88 28.77
C GLY A 378 -67.42 -17.51 27.38
N GLY A 379 -68.13 -18.63 27.33
CA GLY A 379 -69.35 -18.74 26.51
C GLY A 379 -69.24 -19.15 25.03
N GLY A 380 -69.91 -20.27 24.71
CA GLY A 380 -70.83 -20.27 23.56
C GLY A 380 -70.49 -21.10 22.33
N ASN A 381 -70.93 -22.36 22.34
CA ASN A 381 -71.87 -22.96 21.38
C ASN A 381 -71.48 -23.16 19.88
N ARG A 382 -71.46 -24.45 19.52
CA ARG A 382 -72.02 -25.11 18.30
C ARG A 382 -71.48 -24.77 16.90
N GLY A 383 -71.09 -25.86 16.22
CA GLY A 383 -71.70 -26.24 14.93
C GLY A 383 -70.69 -26.60 13.85
N GLY A 384 -70.73 -27.86 13.39
CA GLY A 384 -69.86 -28.39 12.32
C GLY A 384 -70.03 -27.67 10.98
N ASN A 385 -69.22 -27.96 9.97
CA ASN A 385 -69.36 -29.15 9.14
C ASN A 385 -68.17 -29.20 8.15
N LYS A 386 -67.79 -30.41 7.77
CA LYS A 386 -66.84 -30.73 6.70
C LYS A 386 -67.24 -30.09 5.37
N VAL A 387 -66.25 -29.59 4.61
CA VAL A 387 -66.12 -29.87 3.17
C VAL A 387 -64.62 -29.97 2.84
N THR A 388 -64.23 -31.15 2.38
CA THR A 388 -63.01 -31.43 1.62
C THR A 388 -63.26 -31.07 0.16
N ASP A 389 -62.35 -30.36 -0.49
CA ASP A 389 -62.13 -30.50 -1.94
C ASP A 389 -60.64 -30.36 -2.26
N VAL A 390 -60.13 -31.36 -2.96
CA VAL A 390 -58.80 -31.48 -3.57
C VAL A 390 -59.02 -31.45 -5.07
N TYR A 391 -58.28 -30.61 -5.80
CA TYR A 391 -57.75 -30.82 -7.17
C TYR A 391 -56.92 -29.57 -7.54
N VAL A 392 -55.59 -29.59 -7.42
CA VAL A 392 -54.55 -30.08 -8.37
C VAL A 392 -54.51 -29.28 -9.68
N GLY A 393 -53.40 -28.56 -9.86
CA GLY A 393 -52.98 -27.86 -11.07
C GLY A 393 -51.51 -27.45 -10.97
N ASP A 394 -50.66 -28.41 -11.36
CA ASP A 394 -49.20 -28.41 -11.44
C ASP A 394 -48.64 -27.47 -12.53
N LYS A 395 -47.50 -26.79 -12.24
CA LYS A 395 -46.28 -26.66 -13.07
C LYS A 395 -45.47 -25.36 -12.85
N ASP A 396 -44.27 -25.57 -12.32
CA ASP A 396 -42.96 -25.09 -12.78
C ASP A 396 -42.69 -23.59 -13.08
N LYS A 397 -41.72 -23.09 -12.28
CA LYS A 397 -40.55 -22.24 -12.62
C LYS A 397 -40.75 -20.77 -13.00
N ASP A 398 -40.26 -19.91 -12.11
CA ASP A 398 -39.09 -19.00 -12.25
C ASP A 398 -39.34 -17.84 -11.26
N ASP A 399 -38.88 -17.95 -10.02
CA ASP A 399 -37.58 -17.46 -9.53
C ASP A 399 -37.27 -16.01 -9.93
N THR A 400 -37.31 -15.13 -8.93
CA THR A 400 -36.39 -14.01 -8.68
C THR A 400 -36.95 -13.19 -7.52
N SER A 401 -36.69 -13.63 -6.29
CA SER A 401 -36.74 -12.76 -5.11
C SER A 401 -35.38 -12.80 -4.45
N ASN A 402 -34.64 -11.72 -4.67
CA ASN A 402 -33.29 -11.43 -4.18
C ASN A 402 -33.05 -11.91 -2.74
N VAL A 403 -32.12 -12.87 -2.62
CA VAL A 403 -31.38 -13.16 -1.39
C VAL A 403 -30.34 -12.03 -1.25
N VAL A 404 -30.32 -11.35 -0.10
CA VAL A 404 -29.30 -10.35 0.24
C VAL A 404 -28.30 -11.05 1.15
N GLU A 405 -27.16 -11.45 0.58
CA GLU A 405 -25.98 -11.89 1.32
C GLU A 405 -25.44 -10.73 2.16
N PRO A 406 -25.03 -10.93 3.42
CA PRO A 406 -24.37 -9.89 4.18
C PRO A 406 -22.93 -9.70 3.73
N SER A 407 -22.63 -8.43 3.57
CA SER A 407 -21.42 -7.92 2.94
C SER A 407 -20.35 -7.70 4.02
N ASN A 408 -19.18 -8.36 3.91
CA ASN A 408 -17.96 -8.02 4.67
C ASN A 408 -17.42 -6.65 4.20
N GLU A 409 -18.18 -5.60 4.49
CA GLU A 409 -17.91 -4.28 3.94
C GLU A 409 -16.95 -3.46 4.79
N PRO A 410 -16.01 -2.74 4.15
CA PRO A 410 -15.02 -1.92 4.85
C PRO A 410 -15.64 -0.75 5.64
N TYR A 411 -16.92 -0.44 5.44
CA TYR A 411 -17.59 0.73 6.02
C TYR A 411 -19.01 0.42 6.53
N ASP A 412 -19.26 0.76 7.79
CA ASP A 412 -20.51 0.51 8.50
C ASP A 412 -21.56 1.63 8.30
N ASP A 413 -21.39 2.54 7.34
CA ASP A 413 -22.25 3.71 7.14
C ASP A 413 -22.77 3.90 5.70
N LEU A 414 -22.64 2.87 4.87
CA LEU A 414 -23.09 2.90 3.48
C LEU A 414 -24.59 2.64 3.29
N GLU A 415 -25.30 2.16 4.31
CA GLU A 415 -26.76 1.90 4.25
C GLU A 415 -27.56 3.15 3.84
N SER A 416 -27.08 4.34 4.22
CA SER A 416 -27.71 5.62 3.87
C SER A 416 -27.57 5.99 2.38
N VAL A 417 -26.70 5.31 1.65
CA VAL A 417 -26.33 5.61 0.25
C VAL A 417 -26.16 4.34 -0.58
N THR A 418 -27.09 3.38 -0.46
CA THR A 418 -27.04 2.11 -1.22
C THR A 418 -26.84 2.31 -2.74
N TRP A 419 -27.33 3.42 -3.30
CA TRP A 419 -27.15 3.81 -4.71
C TRP A 419 -25.69 4.12 -5.12
N ALA A 420 -24.82 4.46 -4.15
CA ALA A 420 -23.40 4.75 -4.31
C ALA A 420 -22.48 3.65 -3.78
N LYS A 421 -23.04 2.64 -3.09
CA LYS A 421 -22.33 1.60 -2.34
C LYS A 421 -21.25 0.93 -3.18
N ASP A 422 -21.63 0.30 -4.29
CA ASP A 422 -20.70 -0.41 -5.18
C ASP A 422 -19.61 0.51 -5.74
N SER A 423 -19.96 1.77 -6.04
CA SER A 423 -18.99 2.77 -6.52
C SER A 423 -17.97 3.15 -5.45
N ILE A 424 -18.38 3.25 -4.20
CA ILE A 424 -17.49 3.53 -3.06
C ILE A 424 -16.57 2.34 -2.81
N LEU A 425 -17.12 1.12 -2.81
CA LEU A 425 -16.35 -0.11 -2.59
C LEU A 425 -15.35 -0.35 -3.71
N SER A 426 -15.76 -0.24 -4.98
CA SER A 426 -14.86 -0.41 -6.13
C SER A 426 -13.69 0.60 -6.13
N LEU A 427 -13.94 1.86 -5.76
CA LEU A 427 -12.87 2.85 -5.64
C LEU A 427 -11.98 2.62 -4.40
N THR A 428 -12.51 1.98 -3.36
CA THR A 428 -11.75 1.59 -2.17
C THR A 428 -10.81 0.43 -2.47
N GLU A 429 -11.30 -0.61 -3.17
CA GLU A 429 -10.48 -1.74 -3.64
C GLU A 429 -9.33 -1.27 -4.55
N LYS A 430 -9.58 -0.23 -5.36
CA LYS A 430 -8.55 0.40 -6.20
C LYS A 430 -7.59 1.32 -5.44
N GLY A 431 -7.77 1.51 -4.14
CA GLY A 431 -6.94 2.37 -3.30
C GLY A 431 -7.11 3.88 -3.55
N ILE A 432 -8.14 4.29 -4.30
CA ILE A 432 -8.38 5.70 -4.69
C ILE A 432 -9.06 6.47 -3.56
N VAL A 433 -9.97 5.82 -2.83
CA VAL A 433 -10.67 6.41 -1.69
C VAL A 433 -10.50 5.57 -0.44
N SER A 434 -10.55 6.23 0.72
CA SER A 434 -10.52 5.58 2.01
C SER A 434 -11.48 6.27 2.99
N GLY A 435 -11.91 5.52 4.01
CA GLY A 435 -12.68 6.04 5.14
C GLY A 435 -11.83 6.74 6.20
N ASP A 436 -12.43 7.07 7.33
CA ASP A 436 -11.80 7.84 8.42
C ASP A 436 -10.92 7.03 9.38
N GLY A 437 -10.73 5.74 9.10
CA GLY A 437 -9.99 4.80 9.95
C GLY A 437 -10.80 4.14 11.07
N ASN A 438 -12.09 4.48 11.24
CA ASN A 438 -12.98 3.90 12.25
C ASN A 438 -14.18 3.16 11.61
N LYS A 439 -13.94 2.47 10.48
CA LYS A 439 -14.98 1.81 9.66
C LYS A 439 -16.11 2.75 9.20
N LYS A 440 -15.83 4.04 9.01
CA LYS A 440 -16.80 5.01 8.46
C LYS A 440 -16.25 5.68 7.20
N PHE A 441 -17.02 5.62 6.12
CA PHE A 441 -16.69 6.32 4.87
C PHE A 441 -17.13 7.79 4.89
N ARG A 442 -18.17 8.10 5.67
CA ARG A 442 -18.86 9.40 5.73
C ARG A 442 -19.43 9.83 4.37
N PRO A 443 -20.30 9.00 3.75
CA PRO A 443 -20.77 9.22 2.39
C PRO A 443 -21.56 10.52 2.16
N ASN A 444 -22.17 11.04 3.23
CA ASN A 444 -23.00 12.26 3.17
C ASN A 444 -22.23 13.54 3.51
N ASP A 445 -20.95 13.46 3.89
CA ASP A 445 -20.13 14.64 4.13
C ASP A 445 -19.84 15.34 2.79
N ASN A 446 -19.85 16.67 2.82
CA ASN A 446 -19.46 17.48 1.67
C ASN A 446 -17.98 17.29 1.38
N ILE A 447 -17.64 17.07 0.11
CA ILE A 447 -16.26 16.86 -0.32
C ILE A 447 -15.60 18.19 -0.67
N LYS A 448 -14.33 18.37 -0.26
CA LYS A 448 -13.54 19.54 -0.63
C LYS A 448 -13.06 19.45 -2.07
N ARG A 449 -12.80 20.62 -2.67
CA ARG A 449 -12.35 20.72 -4.06
C ARG A 449 -11.04 19.97 -4.32
N GLU A 450 -10.07 20.07 -3.42
CA GLU A 450 -8.78 19.38 -3.51
C GLU A 450 -8.90 17.86 -3.29
N GLU A 451 -9.83 17.42 -2.45
CA GLU A 451 -10.10 16.00 -2.22
C GLU A 451 -10.72 15.37 -3.47
N PHE A 452 -11.70 16.05 -4.07
CA PHE A 452 -12.29 15.59 -5.32
C PHE A 452 -11.27 15.53 -6.46
N LEU A 453 -10.41 16.55 -6.58
CA LEU A 453 -9.36 16.58 -7.59
C LEU A 453 -8.39 15.41 -7.42
N LYS A 454 -7.96 15.13 -6.19
CA LYS A 454 -7.13 13.95 -5.88
C LYS A 454 -7.79 12.68 -6.40
N ILE A 455 -9.05 12.43 -6.01
CA ILE A 455 -9.78 11.22 -6.39
C ILE A 455 -9.85 11.08 -7.92
N ALA A 456 -10.20 12.16 -8.62
CA ALA A 456 -10.33 12.14 -10.07
C ALA A 456 -8.98 11.91 -10.78
N LEU A 457 -7.90 12.55 -10.34
CA LEU A 457 -6.59 12.37 -10.95
C LEU A 457 -6.00 10.98 -10.65
N GLU A 458 -6.17 10.44 -9.44
CA GLU A 458 -5.73 9.08 -9.11
C GLU A 458 -6.53 8.04 -9.89
N ALA A 459 -7.85 8.21 -10.01
CA ALA A 459 -8.72 7.32 -10.77
C ALA A 459 -8.28 7.17 -12.24
N PHE A 460 -7.92 8.27 -12.89
CA PHE A 460 -7.49 8.28 -14.29
C PHE A 460 -5.97 8.23 -14.50
N ASN A 461 -5.21 8.00 -13.42
CA ASN A 461 -3.74 7.96 -13.44
C ASN A 461 -3.10 9.20 -14.09
N LEU A 462 -3.57 10.40 -13.73
CA LEU A 462 -3.17 11.69 -14.29
C LEU A 462 -2.30 12.54 -13.36
N VAL A 463 -1.81 11.97 -12.26
CA VAL A 463 -0.90 12.65 -11.33
C VAL A 463 0.49 12.77 -11.98
N SER A 464 1.17 13.88 -11.78
CA SER A 464 2.49 14.17 -12.33
C SER A 464 3.46 14.53 -11.21
N ASP A 465 4.41 13.61 -10.97
CA ASP A 465 5.32 13.63 -9.81
C ASP A 465 6.35 14.78 -9.84
N GLY A 466 6.32 15.64 -10.86
CA GLY A 466 7.14 16.87 -10.98
C GLY A 466 6.36 18.14 -11.32
N ALA A 467 5.03 18.08 -11.30
CA ALA A 467 4.22 19.26 -11.58
C ALA A 467 4.41 20.30 -10.47
N VAL A 468 4.58 21.56 -10.86
CA VAL A 468 4.72 22.70 -9.95
C VAL A 468 3.63 23.73 -10.22
N CYS A 469 3.16 24.39 -9.18
CA CYS A 469 2.27 25.54 -9.30
C CYS A 469 2.62 26.62 -8.27
N GLU A 470 2.38 27.88 -8.64
CA GLU A 470 2.61 29.06 -7.80
C GLU A 470 1.27 29.71 -7.47
N LEU A 471 0.50 29.09 -6.57
CA LEU A 471 -0.80 29.59 -6.11
C LEU A 471 -0.71 29.98 -4.63
N ASP A 472 -1.33 31.10 -4.27
CA ASP A 472 -1.18 31.72 -2.94
C ASP A 472 -1.84 30.90 -1.81
N ASP A 473 -2.86 30.10 -2.14
CA ASP A 473 -3.56 29.21 -1.19
C ASP A 473 -3.09 27.75 -1.24
N VAL A 474 -2.04 27.44 -1.98
CA VAL A 474 -1.50 26.08 -2.11
C VAL A 474 -0.10 26.03 -1.52
N ALA A 475 0.06 25.41 -0.36
CA ALA A 475 1.37 25.26 0.26
C ALA A 475 2.16 24.11 -0.38
N ASP A 476 3.43 24.37 -0.74
CA ASP A 476 4.35 23.43 -1.43
C ASP A 476 4.53 22.08 -0.72
N ASN A 477 4.34 22.04 0.60
CA ASN A 477 4.47 20.84 1.42
C ASN A 477 3.13 20.21 1.81
N ALA A 478 2.00 20.70 1.30
CA ALA A 478 0.69 20.14 1.60
C ALA A 478 0.42 18.87 0.78
N TRP A 479 -0.33 17.93 1.37
CA TRP A 479 -0.69 16.66 0.71
C TRP A 479 -1.40 16.87 -0.64
N TYR A 480 -2.14 17.96 -0.78
CA TYR A 480 -2.89 18.29 -2.00
C TYR A 480 -2.03 18.93 -3.09
N TYR A 481 -0.81 19.40 -2.78
CA TYR A 481 0.02 20.20 -3.68
C TYR A 481 0.21 19.50 -5.03
N LYS A 482 0.66 18.23 -5.01
CA LYS A 482 0.94 17.47 -6.22
C LYS A 482 -0.28 17.33 -7.14
N TYR A 483 -1.48 17.19 -6.57
CA TYR A 483 -2.71 17.02 -7.35
C TYR A 483 -3.17 18.34 -7.96
N VAL A 484 -3.09 19.43 -7.19
CA VAL A 484 -3.39 20.78 -7.72
C VAL A 484 -2.41 21.16 -8.81
N ALA A 485 -1.11 20.94 -8.59
CA ALA A 485 -0.07 21.22 -9.57
C ALA A 485 -0.26 20.39 -10.85
N SER A 486 -0.56 19.08 -10.72
CA SER A 486 -0.84 18.20 -11.87
C SER A 486 -2.06 18.66 -12.67
N GLY A 487 -3.13 19.04 -11.98
CA GLY A 487 -4.34 19.54 -12.62
C GLY A 487 -4.08 20.85 -13.37
N MET A 488 -3.25 21.75 -12.82
CA MET A 488 -2.89 23.03 -13.44
C MET A 488 -1.99 22.82 -14.66
N GLU A 489 -0.97 21.97 -14.55
CA GLU A 489 -0.04 21.63 -15.64
C GLU A 489 -0.78 21.10 -16.87
N LYS A 490 -1.79 20.25 -16.65
CA LYS A 490 -2.58 19.62 -17.72
C LYS A 490 -3.78 20.46 -18.17
N GLU A 491 -3.91 21.68 -17.64
CA GLU A 491 -5.02 22.60 -17.92
C GLU A 491 -6.41 21.98 -17.61
N LEU A 492 -6.46 21.04 -16.66
CA LEU A 492 -7.67 20.33 -16.25
C LEU A 492 -8.50 21.12 -15.22
N VAL A 493 -7.82 21.88 -14.37
CA VAL A 493 -8.43 22.73 -13.36
C VAL A 493 -8.19 24.20 -13.66
N ASN A 494 -9.18 25.02 -13.32
CA ASN A 494 -9.01 26.45 -13.19
C ASN A 494 -9.14 26.81 -11.70
N GLY A 495 -8.33 27.77 -11.26
CA GLY A 495 -8.48 28.40 -9.96
C GLY A 495 -9.80 29.16 -9.83
N VAL A 496 -10.18 29.50 -8.59
CA VAL A 496 -11.29 30.43 -8.32
C VAL A 496 -10.95 31.86 -8.76
N ASP A 497 -9.66 32.16 -8.87
CA ASP A 497 -9.10 33.32 -9.56
C ASP A 497 -7.69 32.98 -10.12
N GLU A 498 -6.96 34.00 -10.59
CA GLU A 498 -5.62 33.84 -11.19
C GLU A 498 -4.55 33.33 -10.21
N ARG A 499 -4.74 33.51 -8.90
CA ARG A 499 -3.74 33.19 -7.86
C ARG A 499 -4.23 32.18 -6.82
N HIS A 500 -5.50 31.77 -6.85
CA HIS A 500 -6.06 30.84 -5.87
C HIS A 500 -6.76 29.64 -6.51
N PHE A 501 -6.49 28.45 -5.99
CA PHE A 501 -7.21 27.22 -6.37
C PHE A 501 -8.60 27.12 -5.74
N GLY A 502 -8.74 27.63 -4.51
CA GLY A 502 -9.90 27.44 -3.65
C GLY A 502 -9.74 26.30 -2.65
N VAL A 503 -8.51 26.02 -2.17
CA VAL A 503 -8.22 24.93 -1.23
C VAL A 503 -9.08 25.05 0.04
N GLY A 504 -9.63 23.93 0.50
CA GLY A 504 -10.43 23.83 1.71
C GLY A 504 -11.92 24.12 1.51
N SER A 505 -12.30 24.61 0.33
CA SER A 505 -13.69 24.91 -0.03
C SER A 505 -14.44 23.64 -0.46
N GLU A 506 -15.70 23.52 -0.04
CA GLU A 506 -16.60 22.46 -0.52
C GLU A 506 -16.90 22.67 -2.02
N ILE A 507 -16.88 21.60 -2.81
CA ILE A 507 -17.10 21.70 -4.25
C ILE A 507 -18.60 21.73 -4.57
N THR A 508 -19.02 22.63 -5.46
CA THR A 508 -20.41 22.65 -5.96
C THR A 508 -20.63 21.53 -6.98
N ARG A 509 -21.89 21.11 -7.15
CA ARG A 509 -22.25 20.05 -8.10
C ARG A 509 -21.88 20.39 -9.55
N GLN A 510 -22.04 21.65 -9.97
CA GLN A 510 -21.65 22.07 -11.31
C GLN A 510 -20.13 22.10 -11.51
N ASP A 511 -19.36 22.43 -10.47
CA ASP A 511 -17.89 22.43 -10.53
C ASP A 511 -17.35 21.01 -10.55
N MET A 512 -17.93 20.12 -9.74
CA MET A 512 -17.61 18.69 -9.72
C MET A 512 -17.86 18.06 -11.11
N ALA A 513 -19.02 18.33 -11.72
CA ALA A 513 -19.34 17.84 -13.06
C ALA A 513 -18.37 18.37 -14.12
N THR A 514 -18.05 19.67 -14.08
CA THR A 514 -17.11 20.28 -15.02
C THR A 514 -15.73 19.66 -14.92
N LEU A 515 -15.23 19.48 -13.70
CA LEU A 515 -13.90 18.95 -13.47
C LEU A 515 -13.80 17.47 -13.85
N ALA A 516 -14.76 16.64 -13.46
CA ALA A 516 -14.77 15.23 -13.87
C ALA A 516 -14.94 15.06 -15.38
N TYR A 517 -15.75 15.90 -16.05
CA TYR A 517 -15.88 15.88 -17.50
C TYR A 517 -14.54 16.16 -18.20
N ARG A 518 -13.83 17.22 -17.79
CA ARG A 518 -12.52 17.57 -18.37
C ARG A 518 -11.50 16.46 -18.18
N ILE A 519 -11.43 15.90 -16.97
CA ILE A 519 -10.51 14.82 -16.63
C ILE A 519 -10.81 13.57 -17.46
N ALA A 520 -12.08 13.16 -17.55
CA ALA A 520 -12.47 11.97 -18.30
C ALA A 520 -12.20 12.13 -19.81
N VAL A 521 -12.55 13.28 -20.40
CA VAL A 521 -12.27 13.56 -21.81
C VAL A 521 -10.75 13.59 -22.08
N TYR A 522 -9.97 14.19 -21.18
CA TYR A 522 -8.51 14.18 -21.28
C TYR A 522 -7.94 12.75 -21.22
N ALA A 523 -8.53 11.90 -20.38
CA ALA A 523 -8.17 10.49 -20.26
C ALA A 523 -8.68 9.62 -21.43
N GLY A 524 -9.38 10.20 -22.41
CA GLY A 524 -9.85 9.50 -23.61
C GLY A 524 -11.24 8.87 -23.47
N VAL A 525 -11.98 9.15 -22.39
CA VAL A 525 -13.36 8.68 -22.23
C VAL A 525 -14.28 9.38 -23.23
N ASP A 526 -14.94 8.59 -24.08
CA ASP A 526 -15.90 9.12 -25.03
C ASP A 526 -17.24 9.41 -24.34
N LEU A 527 -17.53 10.69 -24.13
CA LEU A 527 -18.80 11.18 -23.61
C LEU A 527 -19.68 11.80 -24.72
N SER A 528 -19.33 11.57 -25.99
CA SER A 528 -20.08 12.09 -27.11
C SER A 528 -21.34 11.26 -27.42
N GLY A 529 -22.44 11.96 -27.71
CA GLY A 529 -23.70 11.33 -28.13
C GLY A 529 -24.82 11.35 -27.08
N GLY A 530 -26.06 11.32 -27.58
CA GLY A 530 -27.28 11.34 -26.78
C GLY A 530 -27.90 12.74 -26.59
N ASN A 531 -29.17 12.77 -26.20
CA ASN A 531 -29.83 13.97 -25.71
C ASN A 531 -29.81 13.88 -24.18
N GLY A 532 -29.13 14.82 -23.52
CA GLY A 532 -29.07 14.89 -22.06
C GLY A 532 -30.45 15.11 -21.43
N ILE A 533 -30.51 14.96 -20.10
CA ILE A 533 -31.72 15.24 -19.34
C ILE A 533 -31.94 16.76 -19.31
N ALA A 534 -33.15 17.20 -19.68
CA ALA A 534 -33.53 18.59 -19.53
C ALA A 534 -33.90 18.86 -18.06
N PHE A 535 -33.06 19.61 -17.36
CA PHE A 535 -33.30 19.99 -15.96
C PHE A 535 -34.14 21.27 -15.86
N SER A 536 -35.06 21.31 -14.90
CA SER A 536 -35.95 22.46 -14.65
C SER A 536 -35.19 23.71 -14.23
N ASP A 537 -34.02 23.54 -13.61
CA ASP A 537 -33.10 24.58 -13.16
C ASP A 537 -31.90 24.79 -14.10
N GLU A 538 -32.01 24.39 -15.38
CA GLU A 538 -30.95 24.57 -16.39
C GLU A 538 -30.49 26.05 -16.54
N ALA A 539 -31.39 26.99 -16.25
CA ALA A 539 -31.07 28.42 -16.25
C ALA A 539 -30.09 28.84 -15.14
N GLU A 540 -30.00 28.07 -14.05
CA GLU A 540 -29.08 28.30 -12.93
C GLU A 540 -27.71 27.64 -13.16
N ILE A 541 -27.61 26.72 -14.13
CA ILE A 541 -26.34 26.07 -14.48
C ILE A 541 -25.44 27.10 -15.16
N GLY A 542 -24.26 27.33 -14.57
CA GLY A 542 -23.24 28.19 -15.13
C GLY A 542 -22.91 27.81 -16.58
N SER A 543 -22.73 28.80 -17.46
CA SER A 543 -22.50 28.53 -18.89
C SER A 543 -21.31 27.60 -19.16
N TYR A 544 -20.30 27.64 -18.29
CA TYR A 544 -19.11 26.78 -18.35
C TYR A 544 -19.40 25.31 -18.01
N ALA A 545 -20.46 25.02 -17.25
CA ALA A 545 -20.80 23.69 -16.79
C ALA A 545 -21.85 22.99 -17.68
N LYS A 546 -22.54 23.74 -18.55
CA LYS A 546 -23.65 23.21 -19.36
C LYS A 546 -23.25 22.02 -20.22
N GLU A 547 -22.09 22.08 -20.87
CA GLU A 547 -21.59 20.99 -21.71
C GLU A 547 -21.32 19.74 -20.87
N ALA A 548 -20.61 19.88 -19.76
CA ALA A 548 -20.30 18.78 -18.86
C ALA A 548 -21.58 18.12 -18.30
N VAL A 549 -22.54 18.91 -17.83
CA VAL A 549 -23.81 18.40 -17.30
C VAL A 549 -24.64 17.73 -18.40
N ALA A 550 -24.68 18.30 -19.60
CA ALA A 550 -25.40 17.70 -20.73
C ALA A 550 -24.77 16.36 -21.15
N ALA A 551 -23.45 16.30 -21.29
CA ALA A 551 -22.73 15.08 -21.68
C ALA A 551 -22.85 13.98 -20.64
N MET A 552 -22.66 14.31 -19.36
CA MET A 552 -22.78 13.33 -18.27
C MET A 552 -24.20 12.84 -18.05
N SER A 553 -25.21 13.71 -18.22
CA SER A 553 -26.61 13.27 -18.15
C SER A 553 -27.04 12.43 -19.35
N ALA A 554 -26.53 12.73 -20.55
CA ALA A 554 -26.76 11.91 -21.76
C ALA A 554 -26.23 10.48 -21.61
N ASN A 555 -25.13 10.32 -20.86
CA ASN A 555 -24.51 9.02 -20.55
C ASN A 555 -25.03 8.38 -19.26
N GLY A 556 -26.09 8.92 -18.65
CA GLY A 556 -26.71 8.35 -17.43
C GLY A 556 -25.85 8.44 -16.16
N ILE A 557 -24.79 9.26 -16.19
CA ILE A 557 -23.88 9.50 -15.06
C ILE A 557 -24.53 10.47 -14.06
N ILE A 558 -25.22 11.49 -14.58
CA ILE A 558 -25.94 12.48 -13.77
C ILE A 558 -27.44 12.38 -14.02
N ASN A 559 -28.20 12.08 -12.97
CA ASN A 559 -29.65 11.94 -13.01
C ASN A 559 -30.43 13.06 -12.28
N GLY A 560 -29.72 14.06 -11.74
CA GLY A 560 -30.30 15.13 -10.92
C GLY A 560 -30.48 14.74 -9.44
N VAL A 561 -31.22 15.56 -8.69
CA VAL A 561 -31.48 15.40 -7.25
C VAL A 561 -32.97 15.20 -6.90
N GLY A 562 -33.82 15.00 -7.91
CA GLY A 562 -35.28 14.96 -7.76
C GLY A 562 -35.98 16.19 -8.33
N ASP A 563 -37.30 16.11 -8.52
CA ASP A 563 -38.16 17.18 -9.07
C ASP A 563 -37.72 17.77 -10.42
N GLY A 564 -36.92 17.01 -11.18
CA GLY A 564 -36.32 17.45 -12.43
C GLY A 564 -35.17 18.46 -12.27
N ASN A 565 -34.59 18.62 -11.09
CA ASN A 565 -33.52 19.59 -10.83
C ASN A 565 -32.12 18.95 -10.82
N PHE A 566 -31.12 19.70 -11.27
CA PHE A 566 -29.70 19.37 -11.15
C PHE A 566 -29.09 19.89 -9.83
N ALA A 567 -29.58 21.00 -9.32
CA ALA A 567 -29.09 21.78 -8.19
C ALA A 567 -27.62 22.23 -8.34
N PRO A 568 -27.30 23.11 -9.31
CA PRO A 568 -25.91 23.43 -9.67
C PRO A 568 -25.09 24.04 -8.54
N GLY A 569 -25.71 24.88 -7.69
CA GLY A 569 -25.06 25.58 -6.59
C GLY A 569 -24.95 24.79 -5.27
N SER A 570 -25.56 23.60 -5.17
CA SER A 570 -25.45 22.78 -3.96
C SER A 570 -24.08 22.13 -3.86
N PHE A 571 -23.60 21.91 -2.64
CA PHE A 571 -22.36 21.18 -2.40
C PHE A 571 -22.53 19.68 -2.71
N ALA A 572 -21.48 19.08 -3.24
CA ALA A 572 -21.43 17.66 -3.56
C ALA A 572 -20.95 16.82 -2.36
N THR A 573 -21.51 15.63 -2.21
CA THR A 573 -21.11 14.70 -1.16
C THR A 573 -20.01 13.74 -1.63
N ARG A 574 -19.30 13.13 -0.68
CA ARG A 574 -18.32 12.06 -0.97
C ARG A 574 -18.92 10.91 -1.79
N ALA A 575 -20.15 10.48 -1.48
CA ALA A 575 -20.85 9.45 -2.26
C ALA A 575 -21.11 9.87 -3.71
N GLN A 576 -21.50 11.14 -3.93
CA GLN A 576 -21.73 11.65 -5.29
C GLN A 576 -20.43 11.71 -6.11
N ALA A 577 -19.33 12.12 -5.48
CA ALA A 577 -18.00 12.09 -6.08
C ALA A 577 -17.61 10.67 -6.53
N CYS A 578 -17.71 9.69 -5.63
CA CYS A 578 -17.41 8.29 -5.94
C CYS A 578 -18.28 7.75 -7.07
N LYS A 579 -19.58 8.05 -7.06
CA LYS A 579 -20.51 7.57 -8.09
C LYS A 579 -20.12 8.07 -9.49
N ILE A 580 -19.85 9.37 -9.61
CA ILE A 580 -19.47 9.99 -10.89
C ILE A 580 -18.16 9.40 -11.40
N ILE A 581 -17.12 9.34 -10.56
CA ILE A 581 -15.81 8.84 -10.97
C ILE A 581 -15.87 7.35 -11.34
N SER A 582 -16.54 6.53 -10.53
CA SER A 582 -16.73 5.10 -10.81
C SER A 582 -17.46 4.86 -12.14
N GLN A 583 -18.52 5.62 -12.44
CA GLN A 583 -19.23 5.51 -13.71
C GLN A 583 -18.36 5.96 -14.90
N LEU A 584 -17.58 7.03 -14.76
CA LEU A 584 -16.66 7.44 -15.83
C LEU A 584 -15.57 6.39 -16.09
N LEU A 585 -15.03 5.77 -15.04
CA LEU A 585 -14.07 4.67 -15.19
C LEU A 585 -14.66 3.46 -15.91
N SER A 586 -15.96 3.19 -15.74
CA SER A 586 -16.63 2.10 -16.46
C SER A 586 -16.78 2.34 -17.97
N LEU A 587 -16.55 3.58 -18.42
CA LEU A 587 -16.59 3.99 -19.83
C LEU A 587 -15.17 4.18 -20.42
N ALA A 588 -14.12 4.03 -19.61
CA ALA A 588 -12.73 4.29 -19.97
C ALA A 588 -12.06 3.13 -20.70
#